data_AF-Q5VZ72-F1
#
_entry.id   AF-Q5VZ72-F1
#
_cell.length_a   1.000
_cell.length_b   1.000
_cell.length_c   1.000
_cell.angle_alpha   90.00
_cell.angle_beta   90.00
_cell.angle_gamma   90.00
#
_symmetry.space_group_name_H-M   'P 1'
#
loop_
_entity.id
_entity.type
_entity.pdbx_description
1 polymer ?
#
loop_
_entity_poly.entity_id
_entity_poly.type
_entity_poly.pdbx_seq_one_letter_code
_entity_poly.pdbx_strand_id
1 'polypeptide(L)'
;MGDLWLFLLLPLSAFHGVKGCLECDPKFIEDVGSLLGNLIPSEVPGRTQLLERQIKEMIHLSFKVSHSDKRLRVLAVQQVVKLRTWLKNEFYKLGNETWKGVFIYQGKLLDVCQNLESKLKELLKNFSEIACSEDCIVVEGPILDCWTCLRMTNRCFKGEYCGDEDPRKAENREIALFLILLATAVILGSAVLLFHFCIFHRRKMKAIRRSLKEYVEKKLEELMGKIDEKEEKDFRLRK
;
A
#
# COMPACT_ATOMS: atom_id res chain seq x y z
N MET A 1 1.45 -13.81 23.36
CA MET A 1 2.28 -12.87 22.57
C MET A 1 1.80 -12.79 21.11
N GLY A 2 0.53 -13.12 20.81
CA GLY A 2 0.00 -13.07 19.44
C GLY A 2 -0.68 -11.74 19.09
N ASP A 3 -1.33 -11.09 20.07
CA ASP A 3 -2.21 -9.95 19.76
C ASP A 3 -1.49 -8.61 19.53
N LEU A 4 -0.24 -8.46 19.97
CA LEU A 4 0.50 -7.20 19.80
C LEU A 4 1.01 -7.00 18.36
N TRP A 5 1.18 -8.09 17.60
CA TRP A 5 1.61 -8.04 16.20
C TRP A 5 0.50 -7.55 15.27
N LEU A 6 -0.77 -7.74 15.63
CA LEU A 6 -1.92 -7.28 14.85
C LEU A 6 -1.96 -5.75 14.77
N PHE A 7 -1.66 -5.04 15.86
CA PHE A 7 -1.69 -3.57 15.89
C PHE A 7 -0.57 -2.90 15.06
N LEU A 8 0.56 -3.58 14.84
CA LEU A 8 1.66 -3.08 14.00
C LEU A 8 1.39 -3.22 12.49
N LEU A 9 0.46 -4.10 12.09
CA LEU A 9 0.12 -4.33 10.69
C LEU A 9 -1.06 -3.48 10.19
N LEU A 10 -1.87 -2.91 11.09
CA LEU A 10 -2.99 -2.05 10.73
C LEU A 10 -2.64 -0.78 9.91
N PRO A 11 -1.50 -0.08 10.12
CA PRO A 11 -1.16 1.05 9.25
C PRO A 11 -0.65 0.63 7.87
N LEU A 12 -0.25 -0.63 7.69
CA LEU A 12 0.23 -1.16 6.41
C LEU A 12 -0.91 -1.55 5.46
N SER A 13 -2.10 -1.89 5.97
CA SER A 13 -3.27 -2.20 5.14
C SER A 13 -3.98 -0.97 4.58
N ALA A 14 -3.68 0.24 5.10
CA ALA A 14 -4.21 1.50 4.59
C ALA A 14 -3.50 2.00 3.33
N PHE A 15 -2.39 1.37 2.92
CA PHE A 15 -1.86 1.50 1.57
C PHE A 15 -2.71 0.64 0.62
N HIS A 16 -3.99 1.01 0.44
CA HIS A 16 -4.69 0.64 -0.78
C HIS A 16 -3.83 1.15 -1.93
N GLY A 17 -3.21 0.20 -2.65
CA GLY A 17 -2.25 0.48 -3.70
C GLY A 17 -2.78 1.60 -4.57
N VAL A 18 -2.02 2.69 -4.63
CA VAL A 18 -2.51 3.91 -5.29
C VAL A 18 -2.78 3.57 -6.74
N LYS A 19 -3.96 3.93 -7.24
CA LYS A 19 -4.44 3.54 -8.56
C LYS A 19 -4.20 4.63 -9.61
N GLY A 20 -4.36 4.26 -10.87
CA GLY A 20 -4.58 5.18 -11.99
C GLY A 20 -6.06 5.43 -12.28
N CYS A 21 -6.36 6.48 -13.06
CA CYS A 21 -7.73 6.87 -13.38
C CYS A 21 -8.56 5.76 -14.02
N LEU A 22 -7.97 4.96 -14.91
CA LEU A 22 -8.66 3.87 -15.61
C LEU A 22 -8.83 2.64 -14.71
N GLU A 23 -7.94 2.42 -13.75
CA GLU A 23 -8.06 1.34 -12.74
C GLU A 23 -9.22 1.56 -11.77
N CYS A 24 -9.70 2.80 -11.66
CA CYS A 24 -10.87 3.15 -10.89
C CYS A 24 -12.20 2.81 -11.59
N ASP A 25 -12.18 2.45 -12.87
CA ASP A 25 -13.33 1.92 -13.59
C ASP A 25 -13.17 0.38 -13.70
N PRO A 26 -13.85 -0.43 -12.88
CA PRO A 26 -13.70 -1.89 -12.91
C PRO A 26 -13.95 -2.50 -14.30
N LYS A 27 -14.87 -1.90 -15.06
CA LYS A 27 -15.18 -2.33 -16.43
C LYS A 27 -14.00 -2.11 -17.38
N PHE A 28 -13.10 -1.16 -17.10
CA PHE A 28 -11.89 -1.00 -17.90
C PHE A 28 -11.02 -2.26 -17.84
N ILE A 29 -10.79 -2.81 -16.64
CA ILE A 29 -9.98 -4.03 -16.47
C ILE A 29 -10.67 -5.21 -17.15
N GLU A 30 -11.99 -5.34 -17.00
CA GLU A 30 -12.78 -6.38 -17.67
C GLU A 30 -12.75 -6.26 -19.20
N ASP A 31 -12.94 -5.04 -19.74
CA ASP A 31 -12.91 -4.77 -21.18
C ASP A 31 -11.52 -5.04 -21.76
N VAL A 32 -10.45 -4.59 -21.09
CA VAL A 32 -9.06 -4.85 -21.52
C VAL A 32 -8.77 -6.35 -21.53
N GLY A 33 -9.11 -7.07 -20.47
CA GLY A 33 -8.89 -8.51 -20.38
C GLY A 33 -9.64 -9.31 -21.44
N SER A 34 -10.94 -9.03 -21.61
CA SER A 34 -11.79 -9.73 -22.58
C SER A 34 -11.44 -9.41 -24.03
N LEU A 35 -11.22 -8.13 -24.36
CA LEU A 35 -10.92 -7.72 -25.72
C LEU A 35 -9.53 -8.16 -26.15
N LEU A 36 -8.49 -7.99 -25.31
CA LEU A 36 -7.15 -8.51 -25.64
C LEU A 36 -7.18 -10.03 -25.83
N GLY A 37 -7.96 -10.76 -25.02
CA GLY A 37 -8.15 -12.20 -25.17
C GLY A 37 -8.63 -12.58 -26.56
N ASN A 38 -9.55 -11.82 -27.15
CA ASN A 38 -10.11 -12.10 -28.47
C ASN A 38 -9.17 -11.75 -29.63
N LEU A 39 -8.14 -10.93 -29.39
CA LEU A 39 -7.24 -10.46 -30.43
C LEU A 39 -6.07 -11.41 -30.73
N ILE A 40 -5.72 -12.29 -29.79
CA ILE A 40 -4.63 -13.25 -29.95
C ILE A 40 -5.23 -14.65 -30.15
N PRO A 41 -5.00 -15.32 -31.30
CA PRO A 41 -5.49 -16.66 -31.58
C PRO A 41 -5.07 -17.68 -30.51
N SER A 42 -5.95 -18.65 -30.22
CA SER A 42 -5.74 -19.67 -29.19
C SER A 42 -4.49 -20.54 -29.41
N GLU A 43 -4.06 -20.66 -30.65
CA GLU A 43 -2.98 -21.54 -31.10
C GLU A 43 -1.58 -20.94 -30.83
N VAL A 44 -1.52 -19.66 -30.44
CA VAL A 44 -0.25 -18.96 -30.19
C VAL A 44 0.45 -19.52 -28.95
N PRO A 45 1.69 -20.04 -29.06
CA PRO A 45 2.47 -20.49 -27.91
C PRO A 45 2.69 -19.36 -26.90
N GLY A 46 2.46 -19.63 -25.61
CA GLY A 46 2.64 -18.64 -24.54
C GLY A 46 1.57 -17.55 -24.48
N ARG A 47 0.42 -17.72 -25.16
CA ARG A 47 -0.71 -16.76 -25.20
C ARG A 47 -1.06 -16.19 -23.82
N THR A 48 -1.18 -17.02 -22.80
CA THR A 48 -1.55 -16.57 -21.44
C THR A 48 -0.55 -15.58 -20.85
N GLN A 49 0.75 -15.87 -20.95
CA GLN A 49 1.80 -14.99 -20.45
C GLN A 49 1.85 -13.68 -21.23
N LEU A 50 1.64 -13.75 -22.55
CA LEU A 50 1.57 -12.58 -23.41
C LEU A 50 0.39 -11.68 -23.02
N LEU A 51 -0.81 -12.25 -22.84
CA LEU A 51 -2.00 -11.51 -22.43
C LEU A 51 -1.82 -10.88 -21.06
N GLU A 52 -1.36 -11.63 -20.07
CA GLU A 52 -1.13 -11.13 -18.71
C GLU A 52 -0.17 -9.94 -18.71
N ARG A 53 0.93 -10.03 -19.48
CA ARG A 53 1.88 -8.94 -19.64
C ARG A 53 1.23 -7.71 -20.26
N GLN A 54 0.47 -7.86 -21.35
CA GLN A 54 -0.17 -6.73 -22.03
C GLN A 54 -1.24 -6.07 -21.17
N ILE A 55 -2.06 -6.86 -20.46
CA ILE A 55 -3.06 -6.35 -19.52
C ILE A 55 -2.37 -5.53 -18.42
N LYS A 56 -1.29 -6.07 -17.83
CA LYS A 56 -0.53 -5.38 -16.78
C LYS A 56 0.11 -4.08 -17.28
N GLU A 57 0.69 -4.09 -18.48
CA GLU A 57 1.29 -2.90 -19.09
C GLU A 57 0.25 -1.79 -19.31
N MET A 58 -0.92 -2.12 -19.85
CA MET A 58 -2.01 -1.15 -20.07
C MET A 58 -2.59 -0.59 -18.78
N ILE A 59 -2.75 -1.44 -17.76
CA ILE A 59 -3.19 -1.01 -16.43
C ILE A 59 -2.16 -0.05 -15.81
N HIS A 60 -0.88 -0.44 -15.81
CA HIS A 60 0.19 0.35 -15.22
C HIS A 60 0.40 1.70 -15.90
N LEU A 61 0.10 1.80 -17.20
CA LEU A 61 0.16 3.05 -17.94
C LEU A 61 -0.76 4.12 -17.35
N SER A 62 -1.96 3.74 -16.91
CA SER A 62 -2.87 4.68 -16.25
C SER A 62 -2.28 5.23 -14.95
N PHE A 63 -1.65 4.37 -14.15
CA PHE A 63 -0.96 4.77 -12.92
C PHE A 63 0.21 5.71 -13.22
N LYS A 64 1.09 5.33 -14.15
CA LYS A 64 2.28 6.11 -14.54
C LYS A 64 1.93 7.55 -14.92
N VAL A 65 0.86 7.75 -15.69
CA VAL A 65 0.44 9.10 -16.12
C VAL A 65 -0.11 9.91 -14.95
N SER A 66 -1.07 9.39 -14.20
CA SER A 66 -1.73 10.15 -13.12
C SER A 66 -0.84 10.38 -11.90
N HIS A 67 0.27 9.64 -11.77
CA HIS A 67 1.27 9.83 -10.71
C HIS A 67 2.46 10.71 -11.12
N SER A 68 2.62 10.98 -12.42
CA SER A 68 3.77 11.75 -12.91
C SER A 68 3.79 13.19 -12.41
N ASP A 69 2.62 13.76 -12.12
CA ASP A 69 2.44 15.11 -11.61
C ASP A 69 1.15 15.15 -10.78
N LYS A 70 1.20 15.81 -9.61
CA LYS A 70 0.06 15.97 -8.72
C LYS A 70 -1.13 16.66 -9.41
N ARG A 71 -0.88 17.55 -10.37
CA ARG A 71 -1.92 18.21 -11.19
C ARG A 71 -2.70 17.20 -12.06
N LEU A 72 -2.15 16.02 -12.32
CA LEU A 72 -2.78 14.98 -13.14
C LEU A 72 -3.51 13.92 -12.31
N ARG A 73 -3.84 14.24 -11.06
CA ARG A 73 -4.49 13.30 -10.12
C ARG A 73 -6.00 13.17 -10.31
N VAL A 74 -6.70 14.21 -10.79
CA VAL A 74 -8.17 14.20 -10.87
C VAL A 74 -8.66 14.29 -12.31
N LEU A 75 -9.78 13.63 -12.59
CA LEU A 75 -10.41 13.64 -13.90
C LEU A 75 -11.93 13.50 -13.77
N ALA A 76 -12.70 14.16 -14.63
CA ALA A 76 -14.14 13.94 -14.68
C ALA A 76 -14.47 12.47 -15.04
N VAL A 77 -15.42 11.84 -14.34
CA VAL A 77 -15.80 10.43 -14.57
C VAL A 77 -16.22 10.17 -16.01
N GLN A 78 -16.89 11.14 -16.65
CA GLN A 78 -17.28 11.03 -18.05
C GLN A 78 -16.07 10.89 -18.99
N GLN A 79 -14.95 11.53 -18.69
CA GLN A 79 -13.74 11.45 -19.52
C GLN A 79 -13.07 10.07 -19.39
N VAL A 80 -13.11 9.46 -18.19
CA VAL A 80 -12.65 8.07 -17.99
C VAL A 80 -13.50 7.11 -18.82
N VAL A 81 -14.82 7.30 -18.83
CA VAL A 81 -15.73 6.49 -19.65
C VAL A 81 -15.48 6.69 -21.15
N LYS A 82 -15.27 7.93 -21.60
CA LYS A 82 -14.92 8.24 -23.00
C LYS A 82 -13.61 7.56 -23.42
N LEU A 83 -12.59 7.59 -22.55
CA LEU A 83 -11.30 6.96 -22.83
C LEU A 83 -11.41 5.44 -22.89
N ARG A 84 -12.19 4.82 -21.99
CA ARG A 84 -12.52 3.38 -22.09
C ARG A 84 -13.20 3.06 -23.41
N THR A 85 -14.22 3.81 -23.80
CA THR A 85 -14.93 3.60 -25.08
C THR A 85 -14.00 3.75 -26.28
N TRP A 86 -13.12 4.75 -26.26
CA TRP A 86 -12.09 4.91 -27.30
C TRP A 86 -11.18 3.68 -27.38
N LEU A 87 -10.67 3.20 -26.25
CA LEU A 87 -9.78 2.03 -26.23
C LEU A 87 -10.49 0.77 -26.77
N LYS A 88 -11.77 0.56 -26.43
CA LYS A 88 -12.56 -0.54 -27.00
C LYS A 88 -12.61 -0.46 -28.52
N ASN A 89 -12.83 0.74 -29.08
CA ASN A 89 -12.86 0.94 -30.52
C ASN A 89 -11.51 0.65 -31.17
N GLU A 90 -10.39 1.00 -30.53
CA GLU A 90 -9.06 0.63 -31.03
C GLU A 90 -8.85 -0.89 -31.03
N PHE A 91 -9.29 -1.59 -29.98
CA PHE A 91 -9.26 -3.06 -29.98
C PHE A 91 -10.15 -3.67 -31.06
N TYR A 92 -11.36 -3.15 -31.28
CA TYR A 92 -12.21 -3.64 -32.37
C TYR A 92 -11.57 -3.43 -33.75
N LYS A 93 -10.91 -2.29 -33.99
CA LYS A 93 -10.15 -2.07 -35.23
C LYS A 93 -9.05 -3.11 -35.40
N LEU A 94 -8.24 -3.34 -34.37
CA LEU A 94 -7.18 -4.34 -34.39
C LEU A 94 -7.72 -5.76 -34.64
N GLY A 95 -8.89 -6.10 -34.07
CA GLY A 95 -9.51 -7.41 -34.24
C GLY A 95 -10.11 -7.68 -35.61
N ASN A 96 -10.41 -6.61 -36.36
CA ASN A 96 -10.89 -6.71 -37.74
C ASN A 96 -9.76 -6.85 -38.76
N GLU A 97 -8.51 -6.67 -38.35
CA GLU A 97 -7.34 -6.84 -39.22
C GLU A 97 -6.93 -8.32 -39.29
N THR A 98 -6.31 -8.69 -40.41
CA THR A 98 -5.77 -10.05 -40.55
C THR A 98 -4.62 -10.29 -39.57
N TRP A 99 -4.63 -11.45 -38.91
CA TRP A 99 -3.55 -11.85 -38.01
C TRP A 99 -2.25 -12.05 -38.79
N LYS A 100 -1.19 -11.32 -38.42
CA LYS A 100 0.13 -11.35 -39.09
C LYS A 100 1.24 -11.91 -38.20
N GLY A 101 0.89 -12.52 -37.07
CA GLY A 101 1.84 -13.05 -36.09
C GLY A 101 2.09 -12.13 -34.90
N VAL A 102 2.71 -12.70 -33.87
CA VAL A 102 2.84 -12.11 -32.52
C VAL A 102 3.58 -10.78 -32.52
N PHE A 103 4.74 -10.69 -33.19
CA PHE A 103 5.57 -9.48 -33.19
C PHE A 103 4.86 -8.27 -33.80
N ILE A 104 4.14 -8.46 -34.91
CA ILE A 104 3.37 -7.38 -35.55
C ILE A 104 2.25 -6.92 -34.62
N TYR A 105 1.57 -7.86 -33.97
CA TYR A 105 0.51 -7.55 -33.03
C TYR A 105 1.00 -6.80 -31.79
N GLN A 106 2.14 -7.20 -31.21
CA GLN A 106 2.79 -6.47 -30.12
C GLN A 106 3.18 -5.05 -30.53
N GLY A 107 3.69 -4.84 -31.75
CA GLY A 107 3.98 -3.51 -32.27
C GLY A 107 2.73 -2.62 -32.37
N LYS A 108 1.60 -3.19 -32.81
CA LYS A 108 0.31 -2.47 -32.86
C LYS A 108 -0.25 -2.16 -31.47
N LEU A 109 -0.13 -3.09 -30.53
CA LEU A 109 -0.52 -2.85 -29.14
C LEU A 109 0.33 -1.76 -28.50
N LEU A 110 1.62 -1.71 -28.80
CA LEU A 110 2.49 -0.65 -28.33
C LEU A 110 2.04 0.73 -28.82
N ASP A 111 1.63 0.84 -30.09
CA ASP A 111 1.05 2.07 -30.65
C ASP A 111 -0.26 2.46 -29.93
N VAL A 112 -1.15 1.49 -29.69
CA VAL A 112 -2.37 1.73 -28.88
C VAL A 112 -2.02 2.22 -27.47
N CYS A 113 -1.02 1.63 -26.82
CA CYS A 113 -0.54 2.07 -25.51
C CYS A 113 0.00 3.52 -25.55
N GLN A 114 0.84 3.86 -26.52
CA GLN A 114 1.37 5.23 -26.67
C GLN A 114 0.25 6.26 -26.93
N ASN A 115 -0.74 5.89 -27.73
CA ASN A 115 -1.92 6.71 -27.98
C ASN A 115 -2.81 6.84 -26.73
N LEU A 116 -2.93 5.78 -25.91
CA LEU A 116 -3.62 5.84 -24.63
C LEU A 116 -2.90 6.76 -23.64
N GLU A 117 -1.56 6.68 -23.55
CA GLU A 117 -0.74 7.51 -22.66
C GLU A 117 -0.87 8.99 -23.01
N SER A 118 -0.73 9.32 -24.29
CA SER A 118 -0.87 10.70 -24.78
C SER A 118 -2.28 11.25 -24.54
N LYS A 119 -3.34 10.51 -24.89
CA LYS A 119 -4.73 10.93 -24.65
C LYS A 119 -5.05 11.11 -23.17
N LEU A 120 -4.61 10.17 -22.32
CA LEU A 120 -4.84 10.28 -20.88
C LEU A 120 -4.13 11.52 -20.31
N LYS A 121 -2.86 11.73 -20.69
CA LYS A 121 -2.07 12.88 -20.25
C LYS A 121 -2.69 14.20 -20.71
N GLU A 122 -3.15 14.27 -21.96
CA GLU A 122 -3.82 15.44 -22.51
C GLU A 122 -5.13 15.74 -21.78
N LEU A 123 -5.99 14.73 -21.59
CA LEU A 123 -7.26 14.89 -20.86
C LEU A 123 -7.04 15.38 -19.43
N LEU A 124 -6.06 14.81 -18.73
CA LEU A 124 -5.71 15.22 -17.37
C LEU A 124 -5.15 16.64 -17.32
N LYS A 125 -4.26 16.99 -18.26
CA LYS A 125 -3.69 18.34 -18.35
C LYS A 125 -4.78 19.38 -18.61
N ASN A 126 -5.60 19.16 -19.64
CA ASN A 126 -6.70 20.07 -19.99
C ASN A 126 -7.70 20.21 -18.83
N PHE A 127 -8.03 19.10 -18.15
CA PHE A 127 -8.89 19.14 -16.97
C PHE A 127 -8.25 19.97 -15.84
N SER A 128 -6.95 19.75 -15.56
CA SER A 128 -6.23 20.48 -14.51
C SER A 128 -6.10 21.97 -14.79
N GLU A 129 -5.95 22.37 -16.06
CA GLU A 129 -5.89 23.78 -16.47
C GLU A 129 -7.22 24.48 -16.26
N ILE A 130 -8.33 23.83 -16.64
CA ILE A 130 -9.68 24.38 -16.42
C ILE A 130 -10.02 24.42 -14.94
N ALA A 131 -9.79 23.33 -14.21
CA ALA A 131 -10.20 23.17 -12.82
C ALA A 131 -9.38 24.04 -11.84
N CYS A 132 -8.19 24.47 -12.25
CA CYS A 132 -7.31 25.40 -11.52
C CYS A 132 -7.32 26.83 -12.07
N SER A 133 -8.07 27.12 -13.14
CA SER A 133 -8.19 28.48 -13.65
C SER A 133 -8.93 29.38 -12.68
N GLU A 134 -8.63 30.68 -12.68
CA GLU A 134 -9.29 31.66 -11.81
C GLU A 134 -10.81 31.70 -12.04
N ASP A 135 -11.22 31.59 -13.32
CA ASP A 135 -12.62 31.60 -13.75
C ASP A 135 -13.32 30.23 -13.66
N CYS A 136 -12.62 29.19 -13.18
CA CYS A 136 -13.01 27.77 -13.17
C CYS A 136 -14.42 27.49 -13.70
N ILE A 137 -14.49 27.14 -14.98
CA ILE A 137 -15.77 26.80 -15.60
C ILE A 137 -16.22 25.44 -15.07
N VAL A 138 -17.46 25.41 -14.62
CA VAL A 138 -18.09 24.23 -14.03
C VAL A 138 -18.04 23.05 -15.01
N VAL A 139 -17.22 22.04 -14.69
CA VAL A 139 -17.20 20.77 -15.44
C VAL A 139 -18.40 19.92 -15.04
N GLU A 140 -19.08 19.31 -16.01
CA GLU A 140 -20.24 18.46 -15.73
C GLU A 140 -19.84 17.13 -15.06
N GLY A 141 -20.63 16.73 -14.07
CA GLY A 141 -20.54 15.42 -13.43
C GLY A 141 -19.62 15.34 -12.21
N PRO A 142 -19.55 14.17 -11.56
CA PRO A 142 -18.62 13.92 -10.46
C PRO A 142 -17.19 13.82 -10.98
N ILE A 143 -16.25 14.27 -10.15
CA ILE A 143 -14.82 14.20 -10.43
C ILE A 143 -14.23 13.02 -9.69
N LEU A 144 -13.35 12.30 -10.36
CA LEU A 144 -12.68 11.14 -9.83
C LEU A 144 -11.30 11.54 -9.34
N ASP A 145 -11.00 11.24 -8.09
CA ASP A 145 -9.62 11.17 -7.61
C ASP A 145 -9.01 9.85 -8.05
N CYS A 146 -8.11 9.88 -9.03
CA CYS A 146 -7.55 8.70 -9.65
C CYS A 146 -6.72 7.85 -8.69
N TRP A 147 -6.16 8.47 -7.64
CA TRP A 147 -5.31 7.78 -6.69
C TRP A 147 -6.11 6.94 -5.70
N THR A 148 -7.25 7.45 -5.26
CA THR A 148 -8.10 6.83 -4.23
C THR A 148 -9.38 6.21 -4.79
N CYS A 149 -9.67 6.46 -6.07
CA CYS A 149 -10.94 6.16 -6.74
C CYS A 149 -12.18 6.77 -6.09
N LEU A 150 -12.00 7.82 -5.27
CA LEU A 150 -13.10 8.54 -4.64
C LEU A 150 -13.75 9.51 -5.64
N ARG A 151 -15.08 9.56 -5.63
CA ARG A 151 -15.86 10.54 -6.39
C ARG A 151 -16.06 11.78 -5.55
N MET A 152 -15.55 12.89 -6.03
CA MET A 152 -15.63 14.21 -5.45
C MET A 152 -16.72 15.03 -6.16
N THR A 153 -17.37 15.90 -5.40
CA THR A 153 -18.35 16.87 -5.92
C THR A 153 -17.72 18.22 -6.24
N ASN A 154 -16.54 18.52 -5.69
CA ASN A 154 -15.80 19.74 -5.95
C ASN A 154 -15.33 19.78 -7.41
N ARG A 155 -15.64 20.88 -8.10
CA ARG A 155 -15.33 21.07 -9.53
C ARG A 155 -14.12 21.95 -9.78
N CYS A 156 -13.87 22.85 -8.84
CA CYS A 156 -12.78 23.80 -8.87
C CYS A 156 -11.83 23.50 -7.72
N PHE A 157 -10.55 23.59 -7.99
CA PHE A 157 -9.50 23.30 -7.04
C PHE A 157 -8.61 24.54 -6.87
N LYS A 158 -7.97 24.64 -5.70
CA LYS A 158 -6.99 25.67 -5.36
C LYS A 158 -5.91 25.04 -4.47
N GLY A 159 -4.78 25.72 -4.31
CA GLY A 159 -3.73 25.31 -3.38
C GLY A 159 -2.82 24.22 -3.95
N GLU A 160 -2.45 23.22 -3.14
CA GLU A 160 -1.40 22.25 -3.47
C GLU A 160 -1.64 21.48 -4.77
N TYR A 161 -2.90 21.20 -5.11
CA TYR A 161 -3.24 20.51 -6.35
C TYR A 161 -2.99 21.40 -7.59
N CYS A 162 -3.20 22.71 -7.48
CA CYS A 162 -3.02 23.64 -8.59
C CYS A 162 -1.62 24.22 -8.69
N GLY A 163 -0.77 23.99 -7.69
CA GLY A 163 0.55 24.60 -7.58
C GLY A 163 0.52 25.99 -6.95
N ASP A 164 -0.62 26.42 -6.39
CA ASP A 164 -0.75 27.74 -5.74
C ASP A 164 -0.16 27.76 -4.32
N GLU A 165 0.32 26.63 -3.81
CA GLU A 165 0.99 26.61 -2.51
C GLU A 165 2.36 27.27 -2.61
N ASP A 166 2.57 28.29 -1.77
CA ASP A 166 3.88 28.89 -1.57
C ASP A 166 4.90 27.76 -1.30
N PRO A 167 5.93 27.61 -2.13
CA PRO A 167 6.88 26.50 -2.02
C PRO A 167 7.48 26.39 -0.63
N ARG A 168 7.67 27.53 0.06
CA ARG A 168 8.15 27.54 1.46
C ARG A 168 7.15 26.93 2.43
N LYS A 169 5.86 27.13 2.21
CA LYS A 169 4.81 26.57 3.06
C LYS A 169 4.68 25.06 2.86
N ALA A 170 4.80 24.59 1.62
CA ALA A 170 4.85 23.16 1.31
C ALA A 170 6.08 22.50 1.93
N GLU A 171 7.28 23.06 1.73
CA GLU A 171 8.53 22.57 2.31
C GLU A 171 8.47 22.53 3.84
N ASN A 172 8.01 23.61 4.49
CA ASN A 172 7.86 23.65 5.94
C ASN A 172 6.88 22.58 6.46
N ARG A 173 5.81 22.29 5.71
CA ARG A 173 4.85 21.24 6.05
C ARG A 173 5.46 19.85 5.91
N GLU A 174 6.23 19.60 4.86
CA GLU A 174 6.98 18.35 4.68
C GLU A 174 8.01 18.14 5.79
N ILE A 175 8.79 19.17 6.13
CA ILE A 175 9.74 19.16 7.24
C ILE A 175 9.01 18.87 8.55
N ALA A 176 7.89 19.55 8.83
CA ALA A 176 7.10 19.32 10.03
C ALA A 176 6.57 17.88 10.12
N LEU A 177 6.01 17.35 9.03
CA LEU A 177 5.54 15.96 8.96
C LEU A 177 6.69 14.96 9.15
N PHE A 178 7.84 15.21 8.55
CA PHE A 178 9.03 14.38 8.73
C PHE A 178 9.51 14.37 10.18
N LEU A 179 9.57 15.54 10.83
CA LEU A 179 9.92 15.66 12.25
C LEU A 179 8.90 14.95 13.15
N ILE A 180 7.60 15.07 12.86
CA ILE A 180 6.55 14.34 13.58
C ILE A 180 6.75 12.84 13.43
N LEU A 181 6.96 12.33 12.20
CA LEU A 181 7.18 10.91 11.95
C LEU A 181 8.43 10.38 12.65
N LEU A 182 9.54 11.11 12.61
CA LEU A 182 10.76 10.77 13.34
C LEU A 182 10.50 10.73 14.86
N ALA A 183 9.84 11.75 15.41
CA ALA A 183 9.50 11.80 16.82
C ALA A 183 8.59 10.62 17.21
N THR A 184 7.58 10.32 16.42
CA THR A 184 6.70 9.17 16.63
C THR A 184 7.47 7.85 16.57
N ALA A 185 8.37 7.69 15.61
CA ALA A 185 9.21 6.49 15.49
C ALA A 185 10.13 6.31 16.72
N VAL A 186 10.75 7.39 17.20
CA VAL A 186 11.61 7.38 18.40
C VAL A 186 10.77 7.08 19.65
N ILE A 187 9.62 7.70 19.82
CA ILE A 187 8.73 7.47 20.97
C ILE A 187 8.23 6.02 20.96
N LEU A 188 7.70 5.52 19.85
CA LEU A 188 7.23 4.14 19.73
C LEU A 188 8.36 3.15 19.90
N GLY A 189 9.53 3.39 19.28
CA GLY A 189 10.71 2.56 19.43
C GLY A 189 11.17 2.49 20.89
N SER A 190 11.22 3.64 21.58
CA SER A 190 11.57 3.70 23.00
C SER A 190 10.55 2.98 23.90
N ALA A 191 9.25 3.13 23.63
CA ALA A 191 8.20 2.42 24.35
C ALA A 191 8.29 0.89 24.16
N VAL A 192 8.55 0.43 22.94
CA VAL A 192 8.76 -1.00 22.63
C VAL A 192 10.00 -1.54 23.34
N LEU A 193 11.11 -0.80 23.33
CA LEU A 193 12.34 -1.18 24.03
C LEU A 193 12.15 -1.24 25.55
N LEU A 194 11.48 -0.24 26.14
CA LEU A 194 11.15 -0.23 27.57
C LEU A 194 10.22 -1.39 27.94
N PHE A 195 9.21 -1.68 27.11
CA PHE A 195 8.33 -2.82 27.31
C PHE A 195 9.10 -4.15 27.27
N HIS A 196 9.97 -4.33 26.27
CA HIS A 196 10.82 -5.51 26.15
C HIS A 196 11.77 -5.65 27.35
N PHE A 197 12.42 -4.55 27.76
CA PHE A 197 13.29 -4.52 28.94
C PHE A 197 12.53 -4.86 30.22
N CYS A 198 11.33 -4.29 30.43
CA CYS A 198 10.47 -4.58 31.58
C CYS A 198 10.05 -6.06 31.63
N ILE A 199 9.66 -6.65 30.49
CA ILE A 199 9.32 -8.08 30.42
C ILE A 199 10.55 -8.95 30.70
N PHE A 200 11.68 -8.64 30.07
CA PHE A 200 12.93 -9.36 30.27
C PHE A 200 13.39 -9.30 31.72
N HIS A 201 13.40 -8.11 32.32
CA HIS A 201 13.74 -7.89 33.72
C HIS A 201 12.78 -8.63 34.66
N ARG A 202 11.46 -8.58 34.41
CA ARG A 202 10.45 -9.31 35.21
C ARG A 202 10.67 -10.82 35.13
N ARG A 203 11.04 -11.36 33.97
CA ARG A 203 11.39 -12.79 33.80
C ARG A 203 12.65 -13.14 34.57
N LYS A 204 13.71 -12.33 34.46
CA LYS A 204 14.98 -12.52 35.17
C LYS A 204 14.78 -12.49 36.69
N MET A 205 14.04 -11.50 37.21
CA MET A 205 13.72 -11.40 38.65
C MET A 205 12.87 -12.56 39.16
N LYS A 206 11.93 -13.07 38.35
CA LYS A 206 11.18 -14.28 38.69
C LYS A 206 12.08 -15.51 38.77
N ALA A 207 13.05 -15.66 37.87
CA ALA A 207 14.02 -16.75 37.91
C ALA A 207 14.92 -16.66 39.17
N ILE A 208 15.45 -15.47 39.47
CA ILE A 208 16.27 -15.23 40.67
C ILE A 208 15.50 -15.52 41.97
N ARG A 209 14.22 -15.12 42.05
CA ARG A 209 13.39 -15.46 43.23
C ARG A 209 13.18 -16.96 43.39
N ARG A 210 13.00 -17.70 42.29
CA ARG A 210 12.84 -19.17 42.36
C ARG A 210 14.13 -19.83 42.84
N SER A 211 15.28 -19.46 42.28
CA SER A 211 16.57 -20.02 42.72
C SER A 211 16.89 -19.66 44.17
N LEU A 212 16.54 -18.45 44.62
CA LEU A 212 16.74 -18.06 46.02
C LEU A 212 15.82 -18.84 46.96
N LYS A 213 14.56 -19.05 46.56
CA LYS A 213 13.61 -19.86 47.33
C LYS A 213 14.09 -21.30 47.47
N GLU A 214 14.50 -21.93 46.36
CA GLU A 214 15.09 -23.29 46.36
C GLU A 214 16.36 -23.36 47.23
N TYR A 215 17.23 -22.35 47.18
CA TYR A 215 18.42 -22.29 48.03
C TYR A 215 18.08 -22.21 49.52
N VAL A 216 17.09 -21.39 49.90
CA VAL A 216 16.64 -21.25 51.29
C VAL A 216 15.95 -22.52 51.78
N GLU A 217 15.08 -23.14 50.97
CA GLU A 217 14.43 -24.42 51.30
C GLU A 217 15.47 -25.52 51.54
N LYS A 218 16.44 -25.67 50.62
CA LYS A 218 17.53 -26.64 50.78
C LYS A 218 18.38 -26.37 52.02
N LYS A 219 18.68 -25.11 52.33
CA LYS A 219 19.42 -24.74 53.54
C LYS A 219 18.64 -25.05 54.81
N LEU A 220 17.32 -24.86 54.80
CA LEU A 220 16.44 -25.18 55.91
C LEU A 220 16.35 -26.70 56.13
N GLU A 221 16.25 -27.49 55.06
CA GLU A 221 16.32 -28.96 55.11
C GLU A 221 17.65 -29.46 55.66
N GLU A 222 18.79 -28.90 55.21
CA GLU A 222 20.12 -29.21 55.75
C GLU A 222 20.24 -28.88 57.25
N LEU A 223 19.59 -27.80 57.70
CA LEU A 223 19.56 -27.39 59.11
C LEU A 223 18.67 -28.31 59.96
N MET A 224 17.48 -28.65 59.48
CA MET A 224 16.58 -29.60 60.15
C MET A 224 17.23 -30.98 60.28
N GLY A 225 17.85 -31.50 59.20
CA GLY A 225 18.55 -32.77 59.25
C GLY A 225 19.70 -32.81 60.28
N LYS A 226 20.42 -31.69 60.47
CA LYS A 226 21.44 -31.58 61.53
C LYS A 226 20.86 -31.52 62.94
N ILE A 227 19.66 -30.94 63.10
CA ILE A 227 18.96 -30.92 64.39
C ILE A 227 18.50 -32.34 64.72
N ASP A 228 17.87 -33.04 63.76
CA ASP A 228 17.42 -34.43 63.93
C ASP A 228 18.58 -35.37 64.24
N GLU A 229 19.72 -35.26 63.53
CA GLU A 229 20.94 -36.03 63.83
C GLU A 229 21.50 -35.76 65.23
N LYS A 230 21.35 -34.52 65.72
CA LYS A 230 21.81 -34.13 67.06
C LYS A 230 20.87 -34.67 68.13
N GLU A 231 19.56 -34.59 67.92
CA GLU A 231 18.56 -35.18 68.80
C GLU A 231 18.68 -36.71 68.87
N GLU A 232 18.95 -37.37 67.75
CA GLU A 232 19.14 -38.83 67.72
C GLU A 232 20.41 -39.25 68.48
N LYS A 233 21.51 -38.49 68.36
CA LYS A 233 22.74 -38.73 69.14
C LYS A 233 22.51 -38.53 70.64
N ASP A 234 21.81 -37.48 71.03
CA ASP A 234 21.46 -37.21 72.43
C ASP A 234 20.52 -38.30 73.00
N PHE A 235 19.62 -38.85 72.18
CA PHE A 235 18.73 -39.94 72.58
C PHE A 235 19.47 -41.29 72.72
N ARG A 236 20.41 -41.60 71.82
CA ARG A 236 21.25 -42.80 71.93
C ARG A 236 22.20 -42.76 73.14
N LEU A 237 22.61 -41.57 73.58
CA LEU A 237 23.41 -41.40 74.81
C LEU A 237 22.61 -41.61 76.10
N ARG A 238 21.27 -41.59 76.03
CA ARG A 238 20.36 -41.76 77.18
C ARG A 238 19.78 -43.18 77.33
N LYS A 239 20.17 -44.12 76.46
CA LYS A 239 19.65 -45.50 76.46
C LYS A 239 20.77 -46.49 76.74
#